data_AF-A0A950QG50-F1
#
_entry.id   AF-A0A950QG50-F1
#
_cell.length_a   1.000
_cell.length_b   1.000
_cell.length_c   1.000
_cell.angle_alpha   90.00
_cell.angle_beta   90.00
_cell.angle_gamma   90.00
#
_symmetry.space_group_name_H-M   'P 1'
#
loop_
_entity.id
_entity.type
_entity.pdbx_description
1 polymer ?
#
loop_
_entity_poly.entity_id
_entity_poly.type
_entity_poly.pdbx_seq_one_letter_code
_entity_poly.pdbx_strand_id
1 'polypeptide(L)'
;MSVQLLLVLACGILALIYGGLTIASVLKQSAGTARMQEIAAAVQEGASAYLNRQYTTVAIVGLVIFIVAWAIFGWPVAVGYFIGAAFSGA
;
A
#
# COMPACT_ATOMS: atom_id res chain seq x y z
N MET A 1 -3.36 -26.64 -10.57
CA MET A 1 -3.57 -25.20 -10.81
C MET A 1 -4.19 -25.04 -12.19
N SER A 2 -5.32 -24.34 -12.34
CA SER A 2 -5.88 -24.09 -13.67
C SER A 2 -5.05 -23.05 -14.43
N VAL A 3 -5.05 -23.08 -15.76
CA VAL A 3 -4.31 -22.12 -16.59
C VAL A 3 -4.74 -20.68 -16.28
N GLN A 4 -6.03 -20.46 -15.98
CA GLN A 4 -6.58 -19.16 -15.61
C GLN A 4 -5.93 -18.59 -14.34
N LEU A 5 -5.75 -19.42 -13.30
CA LEU A 5 -5.11 -18.98 -12.05
C LEU A 5 -3.64 -18.62 -12.25
N LEU A 6 -2.92 -19.36 -13.11
CA LEU A 6 -1.54 -19.03 -13.45
C LEU A 6 -1.43 -17.67 -14.17
N LEU A 7 -2.36 -17.37 -15.08
CA LEU A 7 -2.41 -16.08 -15.75
C LEU A 7 -2.69 -14.92 -14.79
N VAL A 8 -3.63 -15.08 -13.85
CA VAL A 8 -3.93 -14.05 -12.83
C VAL A 8 -2.70 -13.74 -11.98
N LEU A 9 -2.00 -14.77 -11.52
CA LEU A 9 -0.75 -14.60 -10.75
C LEU A 9 0.34 -13.92 -11.58
N ALA A 10 0.50 -14.30 -12.85
CA ALA A 10 1.45 -13.68 -13.76
C ALA A 10 1.16 -12.18 -13.96
N CYS A 11 -0.11 -11.79 -14.13
CA CYS A 11 -0.51 -10.39 -14.23
C CYS A 11 -0.14 -9.58 -12.96
N GLY A 12 -0.36 -10.15 -11.77
CA GLY A 12 0.03 -9.52 -10.51
C GLY A 12 1.54 -9.27 -10.41
N ILE A 13 2.35 -10.28 -10.80
CA ILE A 13 3.81 -10.17 -10.81
C ILE A 13 4.26 -9.09 -11.83
N LEU A 14 3.70 -9.10 -13.04
CA LEU A 14 4.02 -8.11 -14.06
C LEU A 14 3.66 -6.68 -13.62
N ALA A 15 2.54 -6.49 -12.93
CA ALA A 15 2.15 -5.20 -12.38
C ALA A 15 3.16 -4.67 -11.34
N LEU A 16 3.64 -5.54 -10.44
CA LEU A 16 4.66 -5.17 -9.45
C LEU A 16 6.00 -4.84 -10.11
N ILE A 17 6.43 -5.62 -11.11
CA ILE A 17 7.65 -5.34 -11.89
C ILE A 17 7.54 -3.97 -12.55
N TYR A 18 6.43 -3.70 -13.24
CA TYR A 18 6.21 -2.43 -13.92
C TYR A 18 6.18 -1.25 -12.96
N GLY A 19 5.53 -1.39 -11.80
CA GLY A 19 5.53 -0.40 -10.74
C GLY A 19 6.95 -0.11 -10.24
N GLY A 20 7.74 -1.14 -9.96
CA GLY A 20 9.13 -1.01 -9.53
C GLY A 20 10.03 -0.33 -10.57
N LEU A 21 9.88 -0.70 -11.85
CA LEU A 21 10.61 -0.06 -12.95
C LEU A 21 10.25 1.42 -13.11
N THR A 22 8.96 1.75 -12.95
CA THR A 22 8.47 3.15 -13.02
C THR A 22 8.98 3.98 -11.86
N ILE A 23 8.97 3.45 -10.64
CA ILE A 23 9.57 4.12 -9.47
C ILE A 23 11.06 4.37 -9.72
N ALA A 24 11.79 3.35 -10.15
CA ALA A 24 13.22 3.46 -10.41
C ALA A 24 13.54 4.46 -11.54
N SER A 25 12.72 4.56 -12.58
CA SER A 25 12.93 5.51 -13.67
C SER A 25 12.71 6.95 -13.24
N VAL A 26 11.71 7.20 -12.38
CA VAL A 26 11.44 8.53 -11.80
C VAL A 26 12.54 8.94 -10.83
N LEU A 27 12.95 8.06 -9.93
CA LEU A 27 13.99 8.37 -8.93
C LEU A 27 15.39 8.60 -9.54
N LYS A 28 15.63 8.13 -10.76
CA LYS A 28 16.87 8.42 -11.51
C LYS A 28 16.91 9.82 -12.10
N GLN A 29 15.78 10.52 -12.19
CA GLN A 29 15.74 11.88 -12.70
C GLN A 29 16.40 12.85 -11.72
N SER A 30 16.92 13.96 -12.23
CA SER A 30 17.53 14.97 -11.34
C SER A 30 16.48 15.56 -10.40
N ALA A 31 16.81 15.69 -9.11
CA ALA A 31 15.94 16.32 -8.12
C ALA A 31 15.79 17.85 -8.31
N GLY A 32 16.44 18.44 -9.32
CA GLY A 32 16.39 19.87 -9.61
C GLY A 32 17.36 20.69 -8.76
N THR A 33 17.05 21.97 -8.61
CA THR A 33 17.88 22.92 -7.87
C THR A 33 17.77 22.73 -6.35
N ALA A 34 18.70 23.31 -5.58
CA ALA A 34 18.63 23.28 -4.11
C ALA A 34 17.28 23.79 -3.57
N ARG A 35 16.76 24.86 -4.17
CA ARG A 35 15.45 25.41 -3.79
C ARG A 35 14.30 24.44 -4.08
N MET A 36 14.35 23.68 -5.18
CA MET A 36 13.34 22.67 -5.48
C MET A 36 13.39 21.52 -4.47
N GLN A 37 14.60 21.09 -4.08
CA GLN A 37 14.79 20.02 -3.09
C GLN A 37 14.30 20.43 -1.70
N GLU A 38 14.53 21.68 -1.27
CA GLU A 38 13.99 22.23 -0.02
C GLU A 38 12.46 22.17 0.02
N ILE A 39 11.81 22.62 -1.06
CA ILE A 39 10.34 22.60 -1.16
C ILE A 39 9.82 21.16 -1.16
N ALA A 40 10.45 20.28 -1.93
CA ALA A 40 10.08 18.87 -1.99
C ALA A 40 10.18 18.19 -0.61
N ALA A 41 11.22 18.50 0.16
CA ALA A 41 11.38 17.98 1.52
C ALA A 41 10.26 18.44 2.46
N ALA A 42 9.89 19.74 2.42
CA ALA A 42 8.78 20.26 3.22
C ALA A 42 7.42 19.63 2.82
N VAL A 43 7.20 19.42 1.52
CA VAL A 43 6.01 18.71 1.02
C VAL A 43 5.99 17.26 1.49
N GLN A 44 7.15 16.57 1.42
CA GLN A 44 7.28 15.19 1.86
C GLN A 44 7.01 15.06 3.37
N GLU A 45 7.57 15.95 4.19
CA GLU A 45 7.31 16.00 5.64
C GLU A 45 5.81 16.16 5.94
N GLY A 46 5.15 17.11 5.28
CA GLY A 46 3.71 17.33 5.43
C GLY A 46 2.86 16.13 5.00
N ALA A 47 3.19 15.54 3.85
CA ALA A 47 2.51 14.36 3.33
C ALA A 47 2.67 13.15 4.28
N SER A 48 3.89 12.89 4.75
CA SER A 48 4.16 11.82 5.72
C SER A 48 3.42 12.05 7.04
N ALA A 49 3.39 13.28 7.56
CA ALA A 49 2.66 13.59 8.79
C ALA A 49 1.14 13.36 8.65
N TYR A 50 0.56 13.75 7.51
CA TYR A 50 -0.85 13.51 7.20
C TYR A 50 -1.16 12.02 7.07
N LEU A 51 -0.40 11.31 6.23
CA LEU A 51 -0.59 9.87 5.97
C LEU A 51 -0.42 9.06 7.25
N ASN A 52 0.58 9.38 8.08
CA ASN A 52 0.77 8.70 9.37
C ASN A 52 -0.45 8.84 10.28
N ARG A 53 -1.02 10.05 10.40
CA ARG A 53 -2.26 10.27 11.18
C ARG A 53 -3.45 9.52 10.60
N GLN A 54 -3.60 9.55 9.27
CA GLN A 54 -4.68 8.88 8.56
C GLN A 54 -4.58 7.36 8.73
N TYR A 55 -3.44 6.76 8.39
CA TYR A 55 -3.25 5.33 8.46
C TYR A 55 -3.26 4.78 9.89
N THR A 56 -2.80 5.55 10.88
CA THR A 56 -2.96 5.15 12.29
C THR A 56 -4.44 5.01 12.65
N THR A 57 -5.27 5.97 12.24
CA THR A 57 -6.72 5.93 12.50
C THR A 57 -7.37 4.76 11.76
N VAL A 58 -7.02 4.57 10.48
CA VAL A 58 -7.52 3.45 9.65
C VAL A 58 -7.09 2.10 10.24
N ALA A 59 -5.87 1.97 10.75
CA ALA A 59 -5.38 0.73 11.37
C ALA A 59 -6.17 0.37 12.63
N ILE A 60 -6.50 1.36 13.47
CA ILE A 60 -7.34 1.15 14.66
C ILE A 60 -8.73 0.65 14.25
N VAL A 61 -9.38 1.32 13.29
CA VAL A 61 -10.70 0.89 12.79
C VAL A 61 -10.62 -0.49 12.15
N GLY A 62 -9.57 -0.76 11.38
CA GLY A 62 -9.36 -2.05 10.72
C GLY A 62 -9.19 -3.19 11.73
N LEU A 63 -8.49 -2.96 12.84
CA LEU A 63 -8.37 -3.95 13.92
C LEU A 63 -9.73 -4.25 14.57
N VAL A 64 -10.55 -3.24 14.80
CA VAL A 64 -11.91 -3.44 15.35
C VAL A 64 -12.74 -4.30 14.39
N ILE A 65 -12.71 -3.99 13.08
CA ILE A 65 -13.43 -4.77 12.07
C ILE A 65 -12.90 -6.21 12.02
N PHE A 66 -11.59 -6.42 12.12
CA PHE A 66 -10.99 -7.76 12.15
C PHE A 66 -11.53 -8.60 13.32
N ILE A 67 -11.59 -8.03 14.53
CA ILE A 67 -12.11 -8.72 15.72
C ILE A 67 -13.60 -9.06 15.54
N VAL A 68 -14.39 -8.12 15.02
CA VAL A 68 -15.82 -8.33 14.75
C VAL A 68 -16.03 -9.41 13.69
N ALA A 69 -15.27 -9.35 12.59
CA ALA A 69 -15.34 -10.34 11.52
C ALA A 69 -14.95 -11.74 12.02
N TRP A 70 -13.93 -11.82 12.87
CA TRP A 70 -13.53 -13.08 13.51
C TRP A 70 -14.62 -13.64 14.42
N ALA A 71 -15.23 -12.81 15.26
CA ALA A 71 -16.27 -13.24 16.20
C ALA A 71 -17.55 -13.74 15.50
N ILE A 72 -17.92 -13.15 14.35
CA ILE A 72 -19.16 -13.49 13.63
C ILE A 72 -18.94 -14.59 12.58
N PHE A 73 -17.82 -14.54 11.84
CA PHE A 73 -17.59 -15.37 10.65
C PHE A 73 -16.40 -16.33 10.77
N GLY A 74 -15.63 -16.25 11.85
CA GLY A 74 -14.47 -17.09 12.09
C GLY A 74 -13.21 -16.69 11.29
N TRP A 75 -12.18 -17.53 11.42
CA TRP A 75 -10.83 -17.24 10.92
C TRP A 75 -10.70 -17.00 9.40
N PRO A 76 -11.36 -17.76 8.50
CA PRO A 76 -11.14 -17.59 7.06
C PRO A 76 -11.50 -16.18 6.57
N VAL A 77 -12.63 -15.64 7.05
CA VAL A 77 -13.11 -14.31 6.66
C VAL A 77 -12.24 -13.22 7.30
N ALA A 78 -11.90 -13.36 8.58
CA ALA A 78 -11.06 -12.38 9.28
C ALA A 78 -9.67 -12.27 8.64
N VAL A 79 -9.03 -13.39 8.32
CA VAL A 79 -7.70 -13.39 7.68
C VAL A 79 -7.77 -12.84 6.25
N GLY A 80 -8.79 -13.22 5.47
CA GLY A 80 -9.00 -12.65 4.13
C GLY A 80 -9.18 -11.13 4.16
N TYR A 81 -9.97 -10.63 5.11
CA TYR A 81 -10.13 -9.20 5.36
C TYR A 81 -8.80 -8.53 5.73
N PHE A 82 -8.05 -9.12 6.67
CA PHE A 82 -6.78 -8.55 7.14
C PHE A 82 -5.77 -8.43 6.00
N ILE A 83 -5.64 -9.46 5.17
CA ILE A 83 -4.77 -9.44 3.99
C ILE A 83 -5.17 -8.29 3.07
N GLY A 84 -6.45 -8.19 2.70
CA GLY A 84 -6.93 -7.11 1.83
C GLY A 84 -6.74 -5.70 2.42
N ALA A 85 -7.05 -5.53 3.71
CA ALA A 85 -6.89 -4.27 4.42
C ALA A 85 -5.42 -3.84 4.52
N ALA A 86 -4.52 -4.78 4.83
CA ALA A 86 -3.09 -4.51 4.92
C ALA A 86 -2.49 -4.06 3.58
N PHE A 87 -2.85 -4.72 2.47
CA PHE A 87 -2.39 -4.34 1.14
C PHE A 87 -3.01 -3.04 0.60
N SER A 88 -4.14 -2.57 1.15
CA SER A 88 -4.77 -1.31 0.75
C SER A 88 -4.24 -0.08 1.48
N GLY A 89 -3.67 -0.26 2.67
CA GLY A 89 -3.11 0.82 3.49
C GLY A 89 -1.59 0.96 3.39
N ALA A 90 -0.94 0.12 2.58
CA ALA A 90 0.49 0.14 2.29
C ALA A 90 0.82 1.05 1.10
#